data_AF-L7X0M5-F1
#
_entry.id   AF-L7X0M5-F1
#
_cell.length_a   1.000
_cell.length_b   1.000
_cell.length_c   1.000
_cell.angle_alpha   90.00
_cell.angle_beta   90.00
_cell.angle_gamma   90.00
#
_symmetry.space_group_name_H-M   'P 1'
#
loop_
_entity.id
_entity.type
_entity.pdbx_description
1 polymer ?
#
loop_
_entity_poly.entity_id
_entity_poly.type
_entity_poly.pdbx_seq_one_letter_code
_entity_poly.pdbx_strand_id
1 'polypeptide(L)'
;MPALSLIALLSLVSTVFAKQLNAYLPQHPQHPKNPQHPNNSTRHWAQLCSGNPSNRIRGCDRYGCGNFGASRQGGKGERHAGVDVICADGATVYAPFSGQLSGPIRFFHNGNAIDDGVQIRGSGYCVKLVCIHPIRYHGQIQRGQQLGRMLPMQRVFPGIVSHIHVENCDRSDPTPLLKPDAPFFPPTPQEDIYWEAVCAGNPTNEIRGCDKYGCGYYGAPRRGGKGEKHKGVDVICADGATVYAPFSGELSGPVRIFHNGNAIDDGVQIWGAAFCVKLLCIHPIKYHGRIIKGQVLGRMLPMQRVFPGITSHIHVENCDHSDPTSSLQRGKGESEMEV
;
A
#
# COMPACT_ATOMS: atom_id res chain seq x y z
N MET A 1 -36.72 -71.81 44.14
CA MET A 1 -36.05 -71.01 45.18
C MET A 1 -34.79 -71.76 45.60
N PRO A 2 -33.64 -71.13 45.95
CA PRO A 2 -33.13 -69.76 45.75
C PRO A 2 -31.75 -69.77 44.98
N ALA A 3 -31.37 -68.77 44.20
CA ALA A 3 -30.59 -67.55 44.51
C ALA A 3 -29.08 -67.57 44.11
N LEU A 4 -28.72 -66.48 43.41
CA LEU A 4 -27.49 -65.67 43.49
C LEU A 4 -26.20 -66.01 42.69
N SER A 5 -25.67 -64.90 42.14
CA SER A 5 -24.28 -64.54 41.81
C SER A 5 -23.66 -65.04 40.49
N LEU A 6 -22.71 -64.36 39.83
CA LEU A 6 -22.18 -62.98 39.71
C LEU A 6 -20.95 -63.11 38.75
N ILE A 7 -20.61 -62.05 38.01
CA ILE A 7 -19.25 -61.70 37.47
C ILE A 7 -18.73 -62.25 36.11
N ALA A 8 -18.28 -61.26 35.29
CA ALA A 8 -17.12 -61.13 34.38
C ALA A 8 -17.10 -61.66 32.92
N LEU A 9 -17.04 -60.67 32.00
CA LEU A 9 -15.93 -60.30 31.08
C LEU A 9 -15.20 -61.38 30.26
N LEU A 10 -15.18 -61.16 28.93
CA LEU A 10 -14.04 -61.17 27.97
C LEU A 10 -14.59 -61.54 26.57
N SER A 11 -14.52 -60.68 25.55
CA SER A 11 -13.41 -60.43 24.61
C SER A 11 -13.70 -61.00 23.22
N LEU A 12 -13.78 -60.09 22.24
CA LEU A 12 -13.09 -60.10 20.94
C LEU A 12 -13.23 -61.30 19.96
N VAL A 13 -13.52 -60.92 18.70
CA VAL A 13 -13.03 -61.50 17.42
C VAL A 13 -14.06 -62.28 16.58
N SER A 14 -14.56 -61.59 15.54
CA SER A 14 -14.56 -61.99 14.11
C SER A 14 -15.76 -62.62 13.40
N THR A 15 -15.88 -62.12 12.16
CA THR A 15 -16.28 -62.75 10.89
C THR A 15 -17.75 -63.01 10.62
N VAL A 16 -18.35 -62.15 9.79
CA VAL A 16 -19.28 -62.61 8.74
C VAL A 16 -19.04 -61.81 7.45
N PHE A 17 -18.86 -62.57 6.37
CA PHE A 17 -18.73 -62.19 4.97
C PHE A 17 -19.96 -61.44 4.41
N ALA A 18 -19.73 -60.46 3.53
CA ALA A 18 -20.66 -60.10 2.44
C ALA A 18 -19.83 -59.52 1.27
N LYS A 19 -19.40 -60.36 0.33
CA LYS A 19 -19.96 -60.50 -1.04
C LYS A 19 -20.38 -59.17 -1.71
N GLN A 20 -19.41 -58.60 -2.42
CA GLN A 20 -19.44 -58.28 -3.85
C GLN A 20 -20.79 -57.89 -4.47
N LEU A 21 -20.97 -56.60 -4.72
CA LEU A 21 -21.77 -56.06 -5.83
C LEU A 21 -20.89 -55.03 -6.55
N ASN A 22 -20.29 -55.48 -7.65
CA ASN A 22 -19.61 -54.63 -8.62
C ASN A 22 -20.68 -54.02 -9.54
N ALA A 23 -20.89 -52.72 -9.44
CA ALA A 23 -21.56 -51.93 -10.46
C ALA A 23 -20.61 -50.79 -10.89
N TYR A 24 -20.02 -51.03 -12.05
CA TYR A 24 -19.38 -50.14 -13.02
C TYR A 24 -19.50 -48.61 -12.77
N LEU A 25 -18.38 -47.95 -12.50
CA LEU A 25 -18.15 -46.52 -12.79
C LEU A 25 -16.74 -46.36 -13.39
N PRO A 26 -16.55 -45.47 -14.39
CA PRO A 26 -15.34 -45.43 -15.20
C PRO A 26 -14.14 -44.82 -14.46
N GLN A 27 -12.98 -45.41 -14.75
CA GLN A 27 -11.66 -45.02 -14.24
C GLN A 27 -11.28 -43.62 -14.75
N HIS A 28 -11.17 -42.66 -13.84
CA HIS A 28 -10.45 -41.41 -14.11
C HIS A 28 -8.93 -41.64 -13.89
N PRO A 29 -8.05 -41.06 -14.74
CA PRO A 29 -6.62 -41.29 -14.66
C PRO A 29 -6.03 -40.79 -13.35
N GLN A 30 -5.14 -41.58 -12.77
CA GLN A 30 -4.37 -41.22 -11.59
C GLN A 30 -3.55 -39.96 -11.85
N HIS A 31 -3.97 -38.84 -11.26
CA HIS A 31 -3.12 -37.67 -11.11
C HIS A 31 -1.92 -38.03 -10.20
N PRO A 32 -0.68 -37.75 -10.61
CA PRO A 32 0.48 -38.03 -9.77
C PRO A 32 0.41 -37.19 -8.49
N LYS A 33 0.65 -37.85 -7.35
CA LYS A 33 0.89 -37.20 -6.06
C LYS A 33 2.14 -36.33 -6.19
N ASN A 34 1.93 -35.06 -6.51
CA ASN A 34 2.98 -34.06 -6.38
C ASN A 34 3.26 -33.87 -4.89
N PRO A 35 4.50 -34.00 -4.40
CA PRO A 35 4.83 -33.59 -3.04
C PRO A 35 4.38 -32.15 -2.87
N GLN A 36 3.59 -31.87 -1.84
CA GLN A 36 3.28 -30.50 -1.47
C GLN A 36 4.59 -29.78 -1.17
N HIS A 37 5.06 -29.02 -2.15
CA HIS A 37 6.04 -27.96 -1.94
C HIS A 37 5.50 -27.08 -0.80
N PRO A 38 6.28 -26.82 0.27
CA PRO A 38 5.87 -25.87 1.28
C PRO A 38 5.64 -24.52 0.59
N ASN A 39 4.41 -24.03 0.72
CA ASN A 39 3.91 -22.84 0.07
C ASN A 39 4.90 -21.67 0.17
N ASN A 40 5.14 -21.08 -0.99
CA ASN A 40 5.78 -19.81 -1.28
C ASN A 40 5.78 -18.84 -0.08
N SER A 41 6.96 -18.62 0.51
CA SER A 41 7.19 -17.64 1.57
C SER A 41 6.74 -16.26 1.10
N THR A 42 5.65 -15.73 1.67
CA THR A 42 5.32 -14.31 1.51
C THR A 42 6.44 -13.52 2.18
N ARG A 43 7.36 -12.96 1.39
CA ARG A 43 8.49 -12.14 1.89
C ARG A 43 8.05 -10.91 2.69
N HIS A 44 6.76 -10.55 2.62
CA HIS A 44 6.17 -9.35 3.21
C HIS A 44 5.16 -9.63 4.31
N TRP A 45 5.12 -8.70 5.25
CA TRP A 45 4.15 -8.67 6.32
C TRP A 45 2.74 -8.38 5.81
N ALA A 46 1.75 -8.86 6.56
CA ALA A 46 0.36 -8.53 6.32
C ALA A 46 0.10 -7.03 6.56
N GLN A 47 -1.08 -6.58 6.14
CA GLN A 47 -1.65 -5.31 6.53
C GLN A 47 -1.61 -5.16 8.06
N LEU A 48 -1.05 -4.07 8.58
CA LEU A 48 -1.04 -3.76 10.01
C LEU A 48 -2.32 -3.07 10.45
N CYS A 49 -2.91 -2.20 9.63
CA CYS A 49 -4.01 -1.33 10.07
C CYS A 49 -5.19 -1.37 9.11
N SER A 50 -6.42 -1.49 9.62
CA SER A 50 -7.64 -1.67 8.82
C SER A 50 -7.89 -0.61 7.75
N GLY A 51 -7.44 0.64 7.97
CA GLY A 51 -7.54 1.73 6.99
C GLY A 51 -6.31 1.90 6.09
N ASN A 52 -5.32 1.01 6.18
CA ASN A 52 -4.04 1.10 5.49
C ASN A 52 -3.58 -0.27 4.95
N PRO A 53 -4.21 -0.78 3.87
CA PRO A 53 -3.95 -2.13 3.35
C PRO A 53 -2.53 -2.35 2.82
N SER A 54 -1.82 -1.27 2.46
CA SER A 54 -0.46 -1.32 1.92
C SER A 54 0.62 -0.90 2.91
N ASN A 55 0.29 -0.77 4.21
CA ASN A 55 1.22 -0.35 5.26
C ASN A 55 1.98 0.95 4.92
N ARG A 56 1.28 1.93 4.35
CA ARG A 56 1.83 3.26 4.03
C ARG A 56 2.56 3.84 5.24
N ILE A 57 3.77 4.33 4.99
CA ILE A 57 4.63 4.96 5.98
C ILE A 57 4.23 6.44 6.11
N ARG A 58 4.22 6.94 7.33
CA ARG A 58 3.99 8.34 7.66
C ARG A 58 5.10 9.20 7.05
N GLY A 59 4.69 10.24 6.32
CA GLY A 59 5.58 11.27 5.80
C GLY A 59 6.11 12.19 6.90
N CYS A 60 6.25 13.48 6.60
CA CYS A 60 6.65 14.48 7.58
C CYS A 60 5.46 15.34 7.99
N ASP A 61 5.40 15.68 9.27
CA ASP A 61 4.49 16.68 9.83
C ASP A 61 5.25 17.56 10.84
N ARG A 62 4.54 18.42 11.57
CA ARG A 62 5.13 19.36 12.54
C ARG A 62 5.92 18.68 13.68
N TYR A 63 5.75 17.36 13.89
CA TYR A 63 6.44 16.58 14.92
C TYR A 63 7.64 15.78 14.36
N GLY A 64 7.92 15.88 13.05
CA GLY A 64 9.00 15.17 12.38
C GLY A 64 8.50 14.17 11.34
N CYS A 65 9.38 13.26 10.92
CA CYS A 65 9.11 12.31 9.85
C CYS A 65 9.04 10.85 10.36
N GLY A 66 8.23 10.03 9.69
CA GLY A 66 7.97 8.64 10.08
C GLY A 66 8.91 7.58 9.49
N ASN A 67 9.81 7.96 8.59
CA ASN A 67 10.73 7.03 7.94
C ASN A 67 11.81 6.51 8.90
N PHE A 68 12.34 5.32 8.61
CA PHE A 68 13.55 4.81 9.27
C PHE A 68 14.71 5.79 9.07
N GLY A 69 15.52 6.00 10.12
CA GLY A 69 16.66 6.90 10.06
C GLY A 69 16.33 8.39 10.12
N ALA A 70 15.05 8.78 10.20
CA ALA A 70 14.63 10.18 10.26
C ALA A 70 15.22 10.91 11.50
N SER A 71 15.60 12.17 11.33
CA SER A 71 16.13 12.99 12.42
C SER A 71 15.08 13.18 13.53
N ARG A 72 15.49 13.03 14.79
CA ARG A 72 14.65 13.33 15.96
C ARG A 72 15.08 14.66 16.57
N GLN A 73 14.09 15.50 16.91
CA GLN A 73 14.31 16.83 17.46
C GLN A 73 14.78 16.71 18.93
N GLY A 74 16.10 16.61 19.13
CA GLY A 74 16.73 16.44 20.45
C GLY A 74 18.25 16.67 20.49
N GLY A 75 18.85 17.16 19.40
CA GLY A 75 20.22 17.69 19.40
C GLY A 75 21.37 16.68 19.49
N LYS A 76 21.12 15.37 19.68
CA LYS A 76 22.19 14.35 19.83
C LYS A 76 22.41 13.44 18.61
N GLY A 77 21.91 13.81 17.44
CA GLY A 77 22.04 12.98 16.23
C GLY A 77 21.30 11.64 16.29
N GLU A 78 20.38 11.48 17.25
CA GLU A 78 19.55 10.29 17.38
C GLU A 78 18.59 10.19 16.18
N ARG A 79 18.65 9.05 15.51
CA ARG A 79 17.82 8.73 14.36
C ARG A 79 16.65 7.84 14.78
N HIS A 80 15.55 7.95 14.04
CA HIS A 80 14.39 7.10 14.21
C HIS A 80 14.75 5.61 13.98
N ALA A 81 14.68 4.80 15.03
CA ALA A 81 15.07 3.39 15.02
C ALA A 81 13.99 2.43 14.46
N GLY A 82 12.83 2.97 14.08
CA GLY A 82 11.72 2.23 13.52
C GLY A 82 11.08 2.96 12.36
N VAL A 83 9.87 2.55 12.01
CA VAL A 83 9.04 3.11 10.94
C VAL A 83 7.65 3.34 11.48
N ASP A 84 7.07 4.50 11.14
CA ASP A 84 5.73 4.88 11.55
C ASP A 84 4.74 4.50 10.45
N VAL A 85 3.95 3.44 10.64
CA VAL A 85 2.94 2.99 9.67
C VAL A 85 1.62 3.70 9.95
N ILE A 86 1.08 4.42 8.96
CA ILE A 86 -0.14 5.24 9.11
C ILE A 86 -1.28 4.36 9.61
N CYS A 87 -1.93 4.79 10.70
CA CYS A 87 -3.06 4.11 11.29
C CYS A 87 -3.92 5.11 12.09
N ALA A 88 -5.20 5.21 11.75
CA ALA A 88 -6.11 6.13 12.43
C ALA A 88 -6.36 5.72 13.89
N ASP A 89 -6.55 6.69 14.77
CA ASP A 89 -6.91 6.45 16.17
C ASP A 89 -8.12 5.50 16.28
N GLY A 90 -8.03 4.49 17.14
CA GLY A 90 -9.07 3.49 17.36
C GLY A 90 -9.22 2.43 16.26
N ALA A 91 -8.48 2.53 15.14
CA ALA A 91 -8.51 1.57 14.05
C ALA A 91 -8.07 0.17 14.51
N THR A 92 -8.56 -0.86 13.81
CA THR A 92 -8.19 -2.25 14.10
C THR A 92 -6.77 -2.51 13.59
N VAL A 93 -5.96 -3.14 14.45
CA VAL A 93 -4.58 -3.51 14.17
C VAL A 93 -4.50 -5.02 13.99
N TYR A 94 -3.82 -5.48 12.95
CA TYR A 94 -3.61 -6.90 12.66
C TYR A 94 -2.15 -7.30 12.83
N ALA A 95 -1.92 -8.59 13.07
CA ALA A 95 -0.58 -9.14 13.20
C ALA A 95 0.14 -9.17 11.84
N PRO A 96 1.34 -8.57 11.71
CA PRO A 96 2.10 -8.56 10.46
C PRO A 96 2.55 -9.95 10.00
N PHE A 97 2.78 -10.87 10.95
CA PHE A 97 3.20 -12.25 10.69
C PHE A 97 2.75 -13.16 11.85
N SER A 98 2.78 -14.47 11.62
CA SER A 98 2.48 -15.46 12.66
C SER A 98 3.63 -15.56 13.66
N GLY A 99 3.32 -15.65 14.95
CA GLY A 99 4.35 -15.76 15.97
C GLY A 99 3.83 -15.77 17.40
N GLN A 100 4.76 -15.70 18.34
CA GLN A 100 4.51 -15.63 19.76
C GLN A 100 4.53 -14.17 20.24
N LEU A 101 3.48 -13.77 20.96
CA LEU A 101 3.41 -12.49 21.64
C LEU A 101 4.17 -12.55 22.97
N SER A 102 4.91 -11.48 23.28
CA SER A 102 5.62 -11.34 24.55
C SER A 102 5.53 -9.92 25.13
N GLY A 103 4.69 -9.78 26.16
CA GLY A 103 4.66 -8.66 27.10
C GLY A 103 3.99 -7.39 26.56
N PRO A 104 3.60 -6.47 27.46
CA PRO A 104 3.43 -5.08 27.09
C PRO A 104 4.80 -4.46 26.80
N ILE A 105 4.89 -3.68 25.72
CA ILE A 105 6.05 -2.86 25.39
C ILE A 105 5.68 -1.40 25.64
N ARG A 106 6.46 -0.72 26.50
CA ARG A 106 6.31 0.70 26.82
C ARG A 106 7.58 1.43 26.41
N PHE A 107 7.45 2.44 25.58
CA PHE A 107 8.58 3.20 25.02
C PHE A 107 8.81 4.51 25.76
N PHE A 108 7.73 5.17 26.19
CA PHE A 108 7.83 6.51 26.75
C PHE A 108 8.06 6.50 28.26
N HIS A 109 7.69 5.40 28.94
CA HIS A 109 7.80 5.23 30.40
C HIS A 109 7.22 6.39 31.21
N ASN A 110 6.31 7.16 30.62
CA ASN A 110 5.76 8.39 31.18
C ASN A 110 4.24 8.31 31.39
N GLY A 111 3.63 7.13 31.14
CA GLY A 111 2.22 6.87 31.39
C GLY A 111 1.27 7.62 30.46
N ASN A 112 1.75 8.12 29.32
CA ASN A 112 0.90 8.80 28.36
C ASN A 112 -0.12 7.83 27.71
N ALA A 113 -1.17 8.38 27.10
CA ALA A 113 -2.28 7.60 26.55
C ALA A 113 -1.93 6.69 25.35
N ILE A 114 -0.70 6.76 24.84
CA ILE A 114 -0.20 5.91 23.75
C ILE A 114 0.97 5.01 24.16
N ASP A 115 1.34 4.96 25.44
CA ASP A 115 2.49 4.20 25.95
C ASP A 115 2.13 2.73 26.22
N ASP A 116 1.71 2.04 25.16
CA ASP A 116 1.38 0.62 25.16
C ASP A 116 1.70 -0.02 23.81
N GLY A 117 1.92 -1.33 23.83
CA GLY A 117 2.49 -2.06 22.71
C GLY A 117 2.72 -3.54 23.01
N VAL A 118 3.23 -4.27 22.03
CA VAL A 118 3.53 -5.71 22.14
C VAL A 118 4.73 -6.07 21.28
N GLN A 119 5.46 -7.10 21.70
CA GLN A 119 6.48 -7.71 20.87
C GLN A 119 5.96 -9.00 20.24
N ILE A 120 6.27 -9.22 18.97
CA ILE A 120 5.96 -10.45 18.23
C ILE A 120 7.27 -11.08 17.75
N ARG A 121 7.47 -12.36 18.05
CA ARG A 121 8.60 -13.15 17.54
C ARG A 121 8.10 -14.41 16.84
N GLY A 122 8.46 -14.58 15.58
CA GLY A 122 7.99 -15.71 14.76
C GLY A 122 8.31 -15.51 13.29
N SER A 123 8.23 -16.58 12.50
CA SER A 123 8.49 -16.56 11.05
C SER A 123 9.84 -15.93 10.64
N GLY A 124 10.86 -16.02 11.50
CA GLY A 124 12.18 -15.40 11.26
C GLY A 124 12.26 -13.91 11.60
N TYR A 125 11.19 -13.31 12.13
CA TYR A 125 11.13 -11.89 12.49
C TYR A 125 11.00 -11.69 14.01
N CYS A 126 11.42 -10.51 14.48
CA CYS A 126 11.20 -10.03 15.83
C CYS A 126 10.90 -8.53 15.76
N VAL A 127 9.71 -8.13 16.20
CA VAL A 127 9.21 -6.75 16.05
C VAL A 127 8.53 -6.28 17.31
N LYS A 128 8.77 -5.02 17.67
CA LYS A 128 8.00 -4.26 18.65
C LYS A 128 6.98 -3.39 17.91
N LEU A 129 5.71 -3.50 18.28
CA LEU A 129 4.63 -2.66 17.79
C LEU A 129 4.14 -1.79 18.95
N VAL A 130 4.11 -0.48 18.74
CA VAL A 130 3.82 0.53 19.78
C VAL A 130 2.71 1.45 19.32
N CYS A 131 2.10 2.15 20.27
CA CYS A 131 0.90 2.96 20.09
C CYS A 131 -0.35 2.10 19.86
N ILE A 132 -0.34 0.85 20.34
CA ILE A 132 -1.45 -0.09 20.22
C ILE A 132 -1.88 -0.61 21.58
N HIS A 133 -3.16 -0.89 21.73
CA HIS A 133 -3.70 -1.69 22.82
C HIS A 133 -4.00 -3.10 22.31
N PRO A 134 -3.14 -4.10 22.60
CA PRO A 134 -3.35 -5.47 22.18
C PRO A 134 -4.56 -6.09 22.87
N ILE A 135 -5.29 -6.97 22.20
CA ILE A 135 -6.35 -7.77 22.84
C ILE A 135 -5.79 -8.75 23.88
N ARG A 136 -4.51 -9.10 23.75
CA ARG A 136 -3.71 -9.89 24.70
C ARG A 136 -2.23 -9.64 24.47
N TYR A 137 -1.41 -9.75 25.51
CA TYR A 137 0.04 -9.53 25.45
C TYR A 137 0.89 -10.79 25.30
N HIS A 138 0.27 -11.96 25.47
CA HIS A 138 0.94 -13.26 25.42
C HIS A 138 0.12 -14.27 24.63
N GLY A 139 0.81 -15.27 24.10
CA GLY A 139 0.21 -16.37 23.34
C GLY A 139 0.56 -16.32 21.85
N GLN A 140 0.16 -17.35 21.12
CA GLN A 140 0.34 -17.44 19.68
C GLN A 140 -0.60 -16.49 18.94
N ILE A 141 -0.16 -15.93 17.82
CA ILE A 141 -0.99 -15.13 16.91
C ILE A 141 -0.70 -15.54 15.47
N GLN A 142 -1.72 -15.49 14.62
CA GLN A 142 -1.58 -15.77 13.19
C GLN A 142 -1.45 -14.48 12.39
N ARG A 143 -0.68 -14.52 11.30
CA ARG A 143 -0.59 -13.43 10.32
C ARG A 143 -1.99 -12.98 9.89
N GLY A 144 -2.23 -11.66 9.93
CA GLY A 144 -3.52 -11.05 9.57
C GLY A 144 -4.61 -11.15 10.65
N GLN A 145 -4.38 -11.88 11.75
CA GLN A 145 -5.31 -11.93 12.86
C GLN A 145 -5.38 -10.57 13.57
N GLN A 146 -6.56 -10.19 14.07
CA GLN A 146 -6.70 -9.00 14.91
C GLN A 146 -5.78 -9.09 16.13
N LEU A 147 -4.89 -8.11 16.23
CA LEU A 147 -3.92 -7.96 17.32
C LEU A 147 -4.44 -7.00 18.39
N GLY A 148 -5.12 -5.92 17.99
CA GLY A 148 -5.48 -4.86 18.93
C GLY A 148 -6.19 -3.68 18.27
N ARG A 149 -6.16 -2.54 18.96
CA ARG A 149 -6.63 -1.24 18.45
C ARG A 149 -5.54 -0.18 18.59
N MET A 150 -5.50 0.73 17.63
CA MET A 150 -4.65 1.91 17.67
C MET A 150 -5.06 2.82 18.83
N LEU A 151 -4.10 3.28 19.62
CA LEU A 151 -4.32 4.19 20.76
C LEU A 151 -4.65 5.62 20.28
N PRO A 152 -5.23 6.49 21.13
CA PRO A 152 -5.66 7.83 20.76
C PRO A 152 -4.47 8.81 20.63
N MET A 153 -3.70 8.69 19.55
CA MET A 153 -2.51 9.49 19.29
C MET A 153 -2.79 10.99 19.17
N GLN A 154 -3.93 11.38 18.57
CA GLN A 154 -4.29 12.79 18.45
C GLN A 154 -4.49 13.48 19.80
N ARG A 155 -4.79 12.71 20.88
CA ARG A 155 -4.91 13.26 22.23
C ARG A 155 -3.56 13.66 22.82
N VAL A 156 -2.49 12.96 22.44
CA VAL A 156 -1.13 13.20 22.93
C VAL A 156 -0.37 14.17 22.02
N PHE A 157 -0.55 14.02 20.70
CA PHE A 157 0.12 14.83 19.68
C PHE A 157 -0.90 15.38 18.66
N PRO A 158 -1.65 16.45 18.99
CA PRO A 158 -2.63 17.02 18.08
C PRO A 158 -2.02 17.49 16.75
N GLY A 159 -2.48 16.91 15.63
CA GLY A 159 -2.01 17.25 14.28
C GLY A 159 -0.80 16.45 13.80
N ILE A 160 -0.37 15.42 14.54
CA ILE A 160 0.51 14.38 14.01
C ILE A 160 -0.26 13.51 13.03
N VAL A 161 0.39 12.89 12.05
CA VAL A 161 -0.28 11.79 11.32
C VAL A 161 -0.33 10.57 12.24
N SER A 162 -1.52 10.10 12.62
CA SER A 162 -1.65 8.92 13.50
C SER A 162 -1.00 7.68 12.88
N HIS A 163 -0.23 6.93 13.68
CA HIS A 163 0.57 5.80 13.19
C HIS A 163 0.88 4.78 14.28
N ILE A 164 1.17 3.55 13.86
CA ILE A 164 1.82 2.53 14.69
C ILE A 164 3.32 2.63 14.47
N HIS A 165 4.07 2.72 15.56
CA HIS A 165 5.51 2.64 15.49
C HIS A 165 5.94 1.17 15.43
N VAL A 166 6.72 0.84 14.41
CA VAL A 166 7.17 -0.52 14.08
C VAL A 166 8.70 -0.54 14.14
N GLU A 167 9.26 -1.31 15.07
CA GLU A 167 10.70 -1.41 15.26
C GLU A 167 11.12 -2.89 15.25
N ASN A 168 12.07 -3.26 14.39
CA ASN A 168 12.71 -4.57 14.50
C ASN A 168 13.48 -4.65 15.82
N CYS A 169 13.47 -5.81 16.49
CA CYS A 169 14.12 -5.98 17.79
C CYS A 169 15.63 -5.66 17.78
N ASP A 170 16.29 -5.86 16.64
CA ASP A 170 17.70 -5.56 16.39
C ASP A 170 17.95 -4.12 15.86
N ARG A 171 16.88 -3.31 15.73
CA ARG A 171 16.88 -1.95 15.19
C ARG A 171 17.30 -1.84 13.72
N SER A 172 17.23 -2.94 12.96
CA SER A 172 17.35 -2.90 11.50
C SER A 172 16.11 -2.25 10.85
N ASP A 173 16.24 -1.82 9.59
CA ASP A 173 15.15 -1.17 8.84
C ASP A 173 14.02 -2.17 8.49
N PRO A 174 12.79 -2.02 9.02
CA PRO A 174 11.66 -2.90 8.69
C PRO A 174 10.97 -2.54 7.37
N THR A 175 11.33 -1.42 6.72
CA THR A 175 10.69 -0.91 5.50
C THR A 175 10.53 -1.96 4.39
N PRO A 176 11.54 -2.81 4.09
CA PRO A 176 11.43 -3.81 3.03
C PRO A 176 10.37 -4.88 3.30
N LEU A 177 9.96 -5.10 4.55
CA LEU A 177 8.96 -6.12 4.93
C LEU A 177 7.55 -5.53 5.01
N LEU A 178 7.44 -4.21 5.19
CA LEU A 178 6.17 -3.50 5.33
C LEU A 178 5.52 -3.20 4.00
N LYS A 179 6.31 -2.88 2.97
CA LYS A 179 5.80 -2.63 1.63
C LYS A 179 5.40 -3.96 1.01
N PRO A 180 4.11 -4.26 0.77
CA PRO A 180 3.79 -5.47 0.01
C PRO A 180 4.51 -5.40 -1.34
N ASP A 181 5.14 -6.51 -1.77
CA ASP A 181 5.48 -6.69 -3.18
C ASP A 181 4.26 -6.23 -3.97
N ALA A 182 4.46 -5.31 -4.91
CA ALA A 182 3.51 -5.11 -5.98
C ALA A 182 3.08 -6.52 -6.44
N PRO A 183 1.77 -6.80 -6.58
CA PRO A 183 1.33 -8.12 -7.01
C PRO A 183 2.18 -8.50 -8.22
N PHE A 184 2.84 -9.66 -8.13
CA PHE A 184 3.71 -10.22 -9.15
C PHE A 184 2.95 -10.21 -10.48
N PHE A 185 3.07 -9.12 -11.23
CA PHE A 185 2.94 -9.17 -12.66
C PHE A 185 4.16 -9.99 -13.06
N PRO A 186 4.00 -11.17 -13.70
CA PRO A 186 5.15 -11.80 -14.31
C PRO A 186 5.84 -10.69 -15.12
N PRO A 187 7.17 -10.50 -14.97
CA PRO A 187 7.86 -9.57 -15.83
C PRO A 187 7.63 -10.07 -17.26
N THR A 188 6.76 -9.39 -18.00
CA THR A 188 6.92 -9.35 -19.44
C THR A 188 8.33 -8.82 -19.65
N PRO A 189 9.16 -9.46 -20.48
CA PRO A 189 10.55 -9.09 -20.65
C PRO A 189 10.66 -7.76 -21.40
N GLN A 190 10.41 -6.68 -20.68
CA GLN A 190 10.81 -5.29 -20.87
C GLN A 190 10.27 -4.58 -19.62
N GLU A 191 11.15 -4.14 -18.72
CA GLU A 191 10.74 -3.13 -17.74
C GLU A 191 10.22 -1.95 -18.56
N ASP A 192 8.91 -1.76 -18.53
CA ASP A 192 8.23 -0.70 -19.26
C ASP A 192 8.47 0.60 -18.46
N ILE A 193 9.72 1.09 -18.53
CA ILE A 193 10.19 2.34 -17.91
C ILE A 193 9.33 3.52 -18.41
N TYR A 194 8.72 3.35 -19.59
CA TYR A 194 7.83 4.31 -20.21
C TYR A 194 6.38 4.08 -19.82
N TRP A 195 5.73 5.18 -19.46
CA TRP A 195 4.32 5.20 -19.14
C TRP A 195 3.47 5.13 -20.41
N GLU A 196 2.26 4.58 -20.24
CA GLU A 196 1.23 4.63 -21.27
C GLU A 196 0.81 6.08 -21.54
N ALA A 197 0.15 6.31 -22.69
CA ALA A 197 -0.51 7.57 -22.95
C ALA A 197 -1.51 7.91 -21.83
N VAL A 198 -1.33 9.05 -21.16
CA VAL A 198 -2.17 9.50 -20.05
C VAL A 198 -3.51 10.00 -20.54
N CYS A 199 -3.58 10.59 -21.73
CA CYS A 199 -4.80 11.21 -22.24
C CYS A 199 -5.19 10.72 -23.64
N ALA A 200 -6.48 10.49 -23.84
CA ALA A 200 -7.04 10.28 -25.16
C ALA A 200 -6.81 11.50 -26.06
N GLY A 201 -6.20 11.27 -27.22
CA GLY A 201 -5.80 12.35 -28.15
C GLY A 201 -4.38 12.89 -27.93
N ASN A 202 -3.64 12.40 -26.92
CA ASN A 202 -2.22 12.71 -26.72
C ASN A 202 -1.40 11.42 -26.52
N PRO A 203 -1.13 10.65 -27.60
CA PRO A 203 -0.47 9.35 -27.51
C PRO A 203 1.00 9.40 -27.06
N THR A 204 1.64 10.58 -27.15
CA THR A 204 3.06 10.81 -26.85
C THR A 204 3.30 11.45 -25.49
N ASN A 205 2.25 11.72 -24.71
CA ASN A 205 2.30 12.47 -23.46
C ASN A 205 2.98 13.85 -23.62
N GLU A 206 2.66 14.55 -24.71
CA GLU A 206 3.17 15.90 -24.94
C GLU A 206 2.93 16.80 -23.73
N ILE A 207 4.01 17.44 -23.26
CA ILE A 207 4.00 18.35 -22.12
C ILE A 207 3.58 19.74 -22.59
N ARG A 208 2.67 20.36 -21.85
CA ARG A 208 2.22 21.72 -22.07
C ARG A 208 3.40 22.70 -22.08
N GLY A 209 3.47 23.49 -23.14
CA GLY A 209 4.37 24.63 -23.27
C GLY A 209 4.00 25.80 -22.34
N CYS A 210 4.25 27.03 -22.78
CA CYS A 210 3.91 28.22 -22.04
C CYS A 210 2.65 28.90 -22.59
N ASP A 211 1.79 29.38 -21.71
CA ASP A 211 0.67 30.26 -22.02
C ASP A 211 0.59 31.41 -20.99
N LYS A 212 -0.48 32.21 -21.02
CA LYS A 212 -0.65 33.36 -20.13
C LYS A 212 -0.67 33.01 -18.63
N TYR A 213 -0.88 31.74 -18.27
CA TYR A 213 -0.88 31.26 -16.89
C TYR A 213 0.48 30.69 -16.45
N GLY A 214 1.45 30.61 -17.35
CA GLY A 214 2.78 30.06 -17.11
C GLY A 214 3.07 28.84 -17.97
N CYS A 215 4.07 28.06 -17.58
CA CYS A 215 4.54 26.90 -18.33
C CYS A 215 4.25 25.58 -17.61
N GLY A 216 4.17 24.49 -18.37
CA GLY A 216 3.79 23.17 -17.88
C GLY A 216 4.94 22.18 -17.62
N TYR A 217 6.19 22.58 -17.82
CA TYR A 217 7.35 21.72 -17.59
C TYR A 217 7.81 21.72 -16.12
N TYR A 218 8.46 20.63 -15.71
CA TYR A 218 8.97 20.49 -14.35
C TYR A 218 9.96 21.60 -14.00
N GLY A 219 9.80 22.20 -12.82
CA GLY A 219 10.64 23.31 -12.40
C GLY A 219 10.23 24.68 -12.95
N ALA A 220 9.16 24.78 -13.75
CA ALA A 220 8.68 26.04 -14.29
C ALA A 220 8.38 27.07 -13.17
N PRO A 221 8.71 28.36 -13.35
CA PRO A 221 8.44 29.39 -12.34
C PRO A 221 6.94 29.55 -12.10
N ARG A 222 6.51 29.62 -10.82
CA ARG A 222 5.12 29.94 -10.45
C ARG A 222 5.03 31.36 -9.91
N ARG A 223 4.03 32.13 -10.36
CA ARG A 223 3.79 33.52 -9.91
C ARG A 223 3.19 33.50 -8.50
N GLY A 224 4.05 33.43 -7.49
CA GLY A 224 3.71 33.48 -6.06
C GLY A 224 4.75 34.20 -5.18
N GLY A 225 5.74 34.88 -5.78
CA GLY A 225 6.65 35.80 -5.07
C GLY A 225 7.76 35.16 -4.21
N LYS A 226 7.86 33.82 -4.13
CA LYS A 226 8.90 33.14 -3.32
C LYS A 226 9.81 32.18 -4.11
N GLY A 227 9.89 32.33 -5.44
CA GLY A 227 10.70 31.43 -6.27
C GLY A 227 10.18 29.98 -6.31
N GLU A 228 8.90 29.78 -6.00
CA GLU A 228 8.27 28.47 -6.04
C GLU A 228 8.25 27.93 -7.48
N LYS A 229 8.67 26.68 -7.62
CA LYS A 229 8.76 25.97 -8.90
C LYS A 229 7.63 24.95 -9.02
N HIS A 230 7.23 24.68 -10.25
CA HIS A 230 6.30 23.60 -10.58
C HIS A 230 6.91 22.24 -10.18
N LYS A 231 6.20 21.50 -9.31
CA LYS A 231 6.66 20.23 -8.73
C LYS A 231 6.27 18.98 -9.55
N GLY A 232 5.65 19.19 -10.70
CA GLY A 232 5.20 18.15 -11.60
C GLY A 232 5.31 18.62 -13.04
N VAL A 233 4.62 17.92 -13.93
CA VAL A 233 4.48 18.29 -15.34
C VAL A 233 3.00 18.30 -15.73
N ASP A 234 2.67 19.14 -16.68
CA ASP A 234 1.32 19.31 -17.18
C ASP A 234 1.22 18.60 -18.54
N VAL A 235 0.66 17.38 -18.58
CA VAL A 235 0.49 16.61 -19.82
C VAL A 235 -0.76 17.09 -20.54
N ILE A 236 -0.63 17.51 -21.81
CA ILE A 236 -1.74 18.08 -22.59
C ILE A 236 -2.90 17.09 -22.66
N CYS A 237 -4.09 17.57 -22.35
CA CYS A 237 -5.31 16.78 -22.36
C CYS A 237 -6.51 17.69 -22.53
N ALA A 238 -7.49 17.31 -23.34
CA ALA A 238 -8.68 18.14 -23.55
C ALA A 238 -9.71 17.97 -22.42
N ASP A 239 -10.44 19.03 -22.08
CA ASP A 239 -11.53 18.98 -21.10
C ASP A 239 -12.52 17.84 -21.46
N GLY A 240 -12.85 16.98 -20.48
CA GLY A 240 -13.75 15.85 -20.66
C GLY A 240 -13.14 14.62 -21.38
N ALA A 241 -11.90 14.70 -21.86
CA ALA A 241 -11.21 13.58 -22.48
C ALA A 241 -11.03 12.41 -21.51
N THR A 242 -10.99 11.20 -22.06
CA THR A 242 -10.67 9.98 -21.30
C THR A 242 -9.22 10.03 -20.85
N VAL A 243 -8.98 9.74 -19.57
CA VAL A 243 -7.65 9.62 -18.98
C VAL A 243 -7.38 8.15 -18.71
N TYR A 244 -6.21 7.67 -19.11
CA TYR A 244 -5.76 6.29 -18.91
C TYR A 244 -4.72 6.22 -17.79
N ALA A 245 -4.60 5.03 -17.20
CA ALA A 245 -3.58 4.76 -16.19
C ALA A 245 -2.19 4.65 -16.85
N PRO A 246 -1.21 5.49 -16.48
CA PRO A 246 0.14 5.45 -17.06
C PRO A 246 0.88 4.15 -16.77
N PHE A 247 0.57 3.48 -15.65
CA PHE A 247 1.14 2.21 -15.24
C PHE A 247 0.17 1.45 -14.33
N SER A 248 0.44 0.15 -14.14
CA SER A 248 -0.34 -0.71 -13.23
C SER A 248 -0.01 -0.43 -11.77
N GLY A 249 -1.03 -0.38 -10.90
CA GLY A 249 -0.83 -0.12 -9.48
C GLY A 249 -2.10 -0.14 -8.65
N GLU A 250 -2.00 0.34 -7.42
CA GLU A 250 -3.10 0.53 -6.49
C GLU A 250 -3.49 2.01 -6.43
N LEU A 251 -4.79 2.31 -6.54
CA LEU A 251 -5.30 3.65 -6.43
C LEU A 251 -5.50 4.06 -4.97
N SER A 252 -5.18 5.31 -4.67
CA SER A 252 -5.54 5.97 -3.42
C SER A 252 -5.95 7.42 -3.68
N GLY A 253 -7.15 7.81 -3.26
CA GLY A 253 -7.66 9.17 -3.38
C GLY A 253 -8.76 9.45 -2.35
N PRO A 254 -9.47 10.58 -2.50
CA PRO A 254 -9.20 11.65 -3.45
C PRO A 254 -7.91 12.41 -3.11
N VAL A 255 -7.23 12.93 -4.13
CA VAL A 255 -6.11 13.86 -3.97
C VAL A 255 -6.59 15.23 -4.41
N ARG A 256 -6.55 16.21 -3.51
CA ARG A 256 -6.97 17.59 -3.74
C ARG A 256 -5.82 18.52 -3.40
N ILE A 257 -5.57 19.53 -4.24
CA ILE A 257 -4.42 20.45 -4.08
C ILE A 257 -4.85 21.89 -3.81
N PHE A 258 -6.07 22.26 -4.17
CA PHE A 258 -6.54 23.63 -3.99
C PHE A 258 -7.36 23.79 -2.70
N HIS A 259 -7.99 22.72 -2.21
CA HIS A 259 -8.83 22.70 -1.01
C HIS A 259 -9.89 23.82 -0.98
N ASN A 260 -10.27 24.34 -2.15
CA ASN A 260 -11.11 25.53 -2.29
C ASN A 260 -12.41 25.24 -3.06
N GLY A 261 -12.68 23.96 -3.34
CA GLY A 261 -13.91 23.51 -3.99
C GLY A 261 -14.03 23.91 -5.46
N ASN A 262 -12.92 24.26 -6.13
CA ASN A 262 -12.96 24.59 -7.55
C ASN A 262 -13.30 23.35 -8.41
N ALA A 263 -13.76 23.59 -9.64
CA ALA A 263 -14.27 22.54 -10.53
C ALA A 263 -13.23 21.53 -11.02
N ILE A 264 -11.94 21.74 -10.71
CA ILE A 264 -10.83 20.84 -11.09
C ILE A 264 -10.09 20.27 -9.86
N ASP A 265 -10.56 20.52 -8.63
CA ASP A 265 -9.89 20.11 -7.38
C ASP A 265 -10.20 18.65 -7.03
N ASP A 266 -9.81 17.75 -7.92
CA ASP A 266 -9.94 16.32 -7.77
C ASP A 266 -8.82 15.60 -8.51
N GLY A 267 -8.56 14.36 -8.07
CA GLY A 267 -7.40 13.60 -8.48
C GLY A 267 -7.27 12.29 -7.72
N VAL A 268 -6.29 11.49 -8.15
CA VAL A 268 -5.96 10.20 -7.56
C VAL A 268 -4.46 9.99 -7.57
N GLN A 269 -3.98 9.25 -6.58
CA GLN A 269 -2.62 8.75 -6.54
C GLN A 269 -2.59 7.29 -6.97
N ILE A 270 -1.62 6.92 -7.81
CA ILE A 270 -1.34 5.54 -8.21
C ILE A 270 -0.01 5.14 -7.59
N TRP A 271 -0.01 4.00 -6.90
CA TRP A 271 1.19 3.37 -6.36
C TRP A 271 1.46 2.05 -7.07
N GLY A 272 2.51 2.02 -7.89
CA GLY A 272 2.98 0.85 -8.63
C GLY A 272 4.29 0.29 -8.06
N ALA A 273 4.85 -0.72 -8.74
CA ALA A 273 6.11 -1.35 -8.32
C ALA A 273 7.30 -0.38 -8.31
N ALA A 274 7.40 0.45 -9.35
CA ALA A 274 8.50 1.40 -9.53
C ALA A 274 8.09 2.87 -9.35
N PHE A 275 6.79 3.19 -9.47
CA PHE A 275 6.31 4.57 -9.56
C PHE A 275 5.29 4.89 -8.48
N CYS A 276 5.32 6.13 -7.98
CA CYS A 276 4.26 6.70 -7.17
C CYS A 276 3.92 8.06 -7.75
N VAL A 277 2.69 8.23 -8.24
CA VAL A 277 2.29 9.41 -9.02
C VAL A 277 0.93 9.90 -8.58
N LYS A 278 0.79 11.21 -8.46
CA LYS A 278 -0.48 11.93 -8.32
C LYS A 278 -0.90 12.43 -9.70
N LEU A 279 -2.12 12.11 -10.09
CA LEU A 279 -2.79 12.63 -11.28
C LEU A 279 -3.93 13.53 -10.81
N LEU A 280 -3.84 14.82 -11.15
CA LEU A 280 -4.78 15.85 -10.71
C LEU A 280 -5.52 16.43 -11.92
N CYS A 281 -6.58 17.19 -11.64
CA CYS A 281 -7.51 17.72 -12.64
C CYS A 281 -8.30 16.61 -13.35
N ILE A 282 -8.53 15.49 -12.65
CA ILE A 282 -9.27 14.34 -13.17
C ILE A 282 -10.39 13.93 -12.21
N HIS A 283 -11.47 13.41 -12.78
CA HIS A 283 -12.49 12.67 -12.05
C HIS A 283 -12.30 11.17 -12.31
N PRO A 284 -11.71 10.42 -11.36
CA PRO A 284 -11.50 9.00 -11.51
C PRO A 284 -12.82 8.22 -11.50
N ILE A 285 -12.91 7.13 -12.25
CA ILE A 285 -14.06 6.22 -12.17
C ILE A 285 -14.17 5.51 -10.81
N LYS A 286 -13.03 5.43 -10.08
CA LYS A 286 -12.92 4.94 -8.70
C LYS A 286 -11.65 5.52 -8.06
N TYR A 287 -11.68 5.76 -6.74
CA TYR A 287 -10.54 6.33 -6.00
C TYR A 287 -9.65 5.29 -5.31
N HIS A 288 -10.12 4.05 -5.22
CA HIS A 288 -9.45 2.96 -4.52
C HIS A 288 -9.52 1.67 -5.34
N GLY A 289 -8.60 0.75 -5.06
CA GLY A 289 -8.51 -0.53 -5.71
C GLY A 289 -7.49 -0.55 -6.84
N ARG A 290 -7.29 -1.74 -7.42
CA ARG A 290 -6.31 -1.98 -8.48
C ARG A 290 -6.67 -1.30 -9.79
N ILE A 291 -5.65 -0.84 -10.52
CA ILE A 291 -5.71 -0.36 -11.89
C ILE A 291 -4.58 -1.00 -12.70
N ILE A 292 -4.83 -1.27 -13.98
CA ILE A 292 -3.85 -1.83 -14.92
C ILE A 292 -3.41 -0.73 -15.90
N LYS A 293 -2.13 -0.71 -16.29
CA LYS A 293 -1.59 0.18 -17.33
C LYS A 293 -2.53 0.22 -18.55
N GLY A 294 -2.84 1.43 -19.03
CA GLY A 294 -3.72 1.68 -20.17
C GLY A 294 -5.22 1.55 -19.88
N GLN A 295 -5.64 1.09 -18.69
CA GLN A 295 -7.07 1.10 -18.35
C GLN A 295 -7.60 2.52 -18.21
N VAL A 296 -8.89 2.69 -18.52
CA VAL A 296 -9.61 3.93 -18.25
C VAL A 296 -9.54 4.24 -16.75
N LEU A 297 -8.90 5.34 -16.43
CA LEU A 297 -8.77 5.84 -15.06
C LEU A 297 -9.90 6.80 -14.71
N GLY A 298 -10.32 7.64 -15.66
CA GLY A 298 -11.28 8.70 -15.41
C GLY A 298 -11.49 9.61 -16.61
N ARG A 299 -12.04 10.79 -16.32
CA ARG A 299 -12.14 11.89 -17.29
C ARG A 299 -11.45 13.14 -16.79
N MET A 300 -10.88 13.90 -17.72
CA MET A 300 -10.35 15.22 -17.41
C MET A 300 -11.48 16.16 -16.99
N LEU A 301 -11.24 16.94 -15.93
CA LEU A 301 -12.16 17.96 -15.42
C LEU A 301 -12.17 19.22 -16.31
N PRO A 302 -13.21 20.07 -16.23
CA PRO A 302 -13.38 21.23 -17.10
C PRO A 302 -12.42 22.37 -16.76
N MET A 303 -11.16 22.26 -17.18
CA MET A 303 -10.11 23.23 -16.90
C MET A 303 -10.36 24.60 -17.52
N GLN A 304 -10.91 24.66 -18.74
CA GLN A 304 -11.23 25.94 -19.39
C GLN A 304 -12.25 26.77 -18.59
N ARG A 305 -13.07 26.13 -17.75
CA ARG A 305 -14.02 26.82 -16.87
C ARG A 305 -13.31 27.59 -15.76
N VAL A 306 -12.20 27.05 -15.25
CA VAL A 306 -11.44 27.64 -14.13
C VAL A 306 -10.36 28.58 -14.66
N PHE A 307 -9.69 28.22 -15.75
CA PHE A 307 -8.61 28.98 -16.37
C PHE A 307 -8.85 29.18 -17.87
N PRO A 308 -9.75 30.09 -18.29
CA PRO A 308 -10.05 30.29 -19.70
C PRO A 308 -8.83 30.68 -20.53
N GLY A 309 -8.47 29.89 -21.53
CA GLY A 309 -7.32 30.12 -22.41
C GLY A 309 -5.99 29.59 -21.88
N ILE A 310 -6.02 28.74 -20.85
CA ILE A 310 -4.90 27.85 -20.52
C ILE A 310 -4.83 26.72 -21.54
N THR A 311 -3.68 26.11 -21.79
CA THR A 311 -3.69 24.80 -22.46
C THR A 311 -4.20 23.76 -21.46
N SER A 312 -5.33 23.10 -21.76
CA SER A 312 -5.90 22.05 -20.90
C SER A 312 -4.90 20.90 -20.72
N HIS A 313 -4.75 20.41 -19.49
CA HIS A 313 -3.77 19.38 -19.13
C HIS A 313 -4.19 18.54 -17.91
N ILE A 314 -3.59 17.36 -17.77
CA ILE A 314 -3.51 16.62 -16.51
C ILE A 314 -2.23 17.01 -15.81
N HIS A 315 -2.32 17.41 -14.54
CA HIS A 315 -1.13 17.63 -13.74
C HIS A 315 -0.63 16.31 -13.17
N VAL A 316 0.62 16.00 -13.46
CA VAL A 316 1.29 14.74 -13.15
C VAL A 316 2.46 15.03 -12.23
N GLU A 317 2.44 14.49 -11.02
CA GLU A 317 3.47 14.75 -10.00
C GLU A 317 3.93 13.43 -9.37
N ASN A 318 5.25 13.17 -9.36
CA ASN A 318 5.79 12.08 -8.54
C ASN A 318 5.55 12.37 -7.06
N CYS A 319 5.24 11.34 -6.27
CA CYS A 319 4.89 11.50 -4.86
C CYS A 319 6.00 12.15 -4.01
N ASP A 320 7.25 12.00 -4.41
CA ASP A 320 8.44 12.59 -3.79
C ASP A 320 8.85 13.95 -4.40
N HIS A 321 8.04 14.47 -5.34
CA HIS A 321 8.29 15.69 -6.11
C HIS A 321 9.54 15.64 -7.00
N SER A 322 10.06 14.45 -7.33
CA SER A 322 11.07 14.29 -8.38
C SER A 322 10.49 14.56 -9.78
N ASP A 323 11.36 14.79 -10.75
CA ASP A 323 10.98 15.07 -12.13
C ASP A 323 10.40 13.81 -12.84
N PRO A 324 9.12 13.79 -13.24
CA PRO A 324 8.50 12.65 -13.91
C PRO A 324 8.77 12.58 -15.43
N THR A 325 9.47 13.56 -16.00
CA THR A 325 9.57 13.75 -17.45
C THR A 325 10.13 12.53 -18.18
N SER A 326 11.12 11.84 -17.61
CA SER A 326 11.74 10.67 -18.24
C SER A 326 10.77 9.51 -18.45
N SER A 327 9.78 9.36 -17.55
CA SER A 327 8.80 8.27 -17.63
C SER A 327 7.70 8.57 -18.66
N LEU A 328 7.49 9.83 -19.03
CA LEU A 328 6.45 10.24 -19.99
C LEU A 328 6.91 10.20 -21.45
N GLN A 329 8.22 10.10 -21.70
CA GLN A 329 8.78 10.08 -23.05
C GLN A 329 8.52 8.74 -23.74
N ARG A 330 7.32 8.53 -24.27
CA ARG A 330 7.09 7.39 -25.16
C ARG A 330 7.97 7.55 -26.42
N GLY A 331 8.92 6.64 -26.63
CA GLY A 331 9.53 6.41 -27.94
C GLY A 331 10.26 7.58 -28.60
N LYS A 332 11.01 8.41 -27.86
CA LYS A 332 12.01 9.32 -28.49
C LYS A 332 13.21 8.59 -29.13
N GLY A 333 13.17 7.27 -29.26
CA GLY A 333 14.23 6.43 -29.82
C GLY A 333 13.79 5.41 -30.87
N GLU A 334 12.53 5.43 -31.34
CA GLU A 334 12.02 4.44 -32.31
C GLU A 334 11.53 5.03 -33.64
N SER A 335 11.81 6.31 -33.93
CA SER A 335 11.46 6.94 -35.22
C SER A 335 12.60 7.69 -35.93
N GLU A 336 13.87 7.45 -35.56
CA GLU A 336 15.04 7.99 -36.28
C GLU A 336 15.98 6.89 -36.80
N MET A 337 15.50 5.65 -36.92
CA MET A 337 16.27 4.53 -37.49
C MET A 337 15.50 3.81 -38.61
N GLU A 338 14.76 4.56 -39.42
CA GLU A 338 14.35 4.12 -40.77
C GLU A 338 14.36 5.32 -41.72
N VAL A 339 15.57 5.78 -42.08
CA VAL A 339 15.91 6.32 -43.42
C VAL A 339 17.35 5.94 -43.71
#